data_AF-A0A962FJ28-F1
#
_entry.id   AF-A0A962FJ28-F1
#
_cell.length_a   1.000
_cell.length_b   1.000
_cell.length_c   1.000
_cell.angle_alpha   90.00
_cell.angle_beta   90.00
_cell.angle_gamma   90.00
#
_symmetry.space_group_name_H-M   'P 1'
#
loop_
_entity.id
_entity.type
_entity.pdbx_description
1 polymer ?
#
loop_
_entity_poly.entity_id
_entity_poly.type
_entity_poly.pdbx_seq_one_letter_code
_entity_poly.pdbx_strand_id
1 'polypeptide(L)'
;MTFRDAAASHQPAAAPAPAASHAGPHIAHSRLDNGMEVVVIPDHRAPVVTHMVWYRNGSADDPPLKSGIAHFLEHLMFKGT
;
A
#
# COMPACT_ATOMS: atom_id res chain seq x y z
N MET A 1 -2.51 2.70 73.11
CA MET A 1 -2.49 2.08 71.77
C MET A 1 -3.14 3.04 70.79
N THR A 2 -2.35 3.93 70.20
CA THR A 2 -2.82 4.93 69.23
C THR A 2 -2.38 4.45 67.84
N PHE A 3 -3.35 4.10 67.00
CA PHE A 3 -3.13 3.81 65.58
C PHE A 3 -2.79 5.11 64.85
N ARG A 4 -1.68 5.12 64.11
CA ARG A 4 -1.29 6.20 63.18
C ARG A 4 -2.09 6.01 61.89
N ASP A 5 -2.93 6.97 61.53
CA ASP A 5 -3.47 7.06 60.18
C ASP A 5 -2.35 7.45 59.21
N ALA A 6 -2.03 6.54 58.29
CA ALA A 6 -1.16 6.82 57.16
C ALA A 6 -2.00 7.45 56.05
N ALA A 7 -1.84 8.76 55.84
CA ALA A 7 -2.44 9.46 54.71
C ALA A 7 -1.85 8.91 53.40
N ALA A 8 -2.66 8.18 52.63
CA ALA A 8 -2.29 7.71 51.31
C ALA A 8 -2.23 8.90 50.34
N SER A 9 -1.03 9.20 49.85
CA SER A 9 -0.81 10.17 48.77
C SER A 9 -1.42 9.65 47.47
N HIS A 10 -2.44 10.35 46.96
CA HIS A 10 -3.06 10.07 45.67
C HIS A 10 -2.19 10.66 44.55
N GLN A 11 -1.51 9.81 43.79
CA GLN A 11 -0.77 10.25 42.60
C GLN A 11 -1.76 10.34 41.43
N PRO A 12 -1.88 11.50 40.74
CA PRO A 12 -2.77 11.60 39.60
C PRO A 12 -2.23 10.73 38.45
N ALA A 13 -3.07 9.84 37.94
CA ALA A 13 -2.75 9.03 36.78
C ALA A 13 -2.50 9.93 35.57
N ALA A 14 -1.34 9.79 34.92
CA ALA A 14 -1.04 10.51 33.69
C ALA A 14 -2.04 10.09 32.59
N ALA A 15 -2.65 11.06 31.93
CA ALA A 15 -3.54 10.82 30.81
C ALA A 15 -2.79 10.10 29.68
N PRO A 16 -3.42 9.12 28.99
CA PRO A 16 -2.77 8.44 27.88
C PRO A 16 -2.48 9.45 26.76
N ALA A 17 -1.24 9.45 26.26
CA ALA A 17 -0.86 10.23 25.09
C ALA A 17 -1.74 9.80 23.89
N PRO A 18 -2.16 10.74 23.02
CA PRO A 18 -2.96 10.38 21.85
C PRO A 18 -2.16 9.41 20.98
N ALA A 19 -2.75 8.26 20.67
CA ALA A 19 -2.16 7.32 19.73
C ALA A 19 -1.98 8.05 18.39
N ALA A 20 -0.74 8.20 17.93
CA ALA A 20 -0.45 8.78 16.64
C ALA A 20 -1.15 7.93 15.57
N SER A 21 -2.18 8.49 14.93
CA SER A 21 -2.81 7.87 13.77
C SER A 21 -1.77 7.80 12.67
N HIS A 22 -1.23 6.62 12.40
CA HIS A 22 -0.48 6.39 11.19
C HIS A 22 -1.51 6.32 10.06
N ALA A 23 -1.89 7.49 9.54
CA ALA A 23 -2.60 7.54 8.27
C ALA A 23 -1.69 6.86 7.24
N GLY A 24 -2.20 5.80 6.60
CA GLY A 24 -1.49 5.13 5.52
C GLY A 24 -1.12 6.11 4.39
N PRO A 25 -0.31 5.67 3.41
CA PRO A 25 0.06 6.53 2.29
C PRO A 25 -1.20 7.09 1.60
N HIS A 26 -1.13 8.35 1.19
CA HIS A 26 -2.22 9.00 0.46
C HIS A 26 -2.26 8.46 -0.98
N ILE A 27 -3.13 7.49 -1.25
CA ILE A 27 -3.29 6.89 -2.58
C ILE A 27 -4.21 7.76 -3.43
N ALA A 28 -3.74 8.20 -4.59
CA ALA A 28 -4.54 8.93 -5.57
C ALA A 28 -4.97 8.01 -6.73
N HIS A 29 -6.22 8.13 -7.16
CA HIS A 29 -6.80 7.37 -8.27
C HIS A 29 -7.30 8.34 -9.35
N SER A 30 -7.04 8.01 -10.62
CA SER A 30 -7.63 8.69 -11.76
C SER A 30 -7.89 7.73 -12.92
N ARG A 31 -8.74 8.12 -13.86
CA ARG A 31 -9.00 7.37 -15.09
C ARG A 31 -8.77 8.29 -16.28
N LEU A 32 -8.09 7.78 -17.30
CA LEU A 32 -7.85 8.49 -18.55
C LEU A 32 -9.02 8.31 -19.52
N ASP A 33 -9.10 9.14 -20.56
CA ASP A 33 -10.15 9.09 -21.59
C ASP A 33 -10.19 7.74 -22.33
N ASN A 34 -9.06 7.05 -22.45
CA ASN A 34 -8.97 5.71 -23.03
C ASN A 34 -9.40 4.58 -22.07
N GLY A 35 -9.86 4.91 -20.86
CA GLY A 35 -10.30 3.97 -19.85
C GLY A 35 -9.20 3.41 -18.94
N MET A 36 -7.92 3.77 -19.13
CA MET A 36 -6.83 3.31 -18.27
C MET A 36 -6.96 3.87 -16.85
N GLU A 37 -6.80 3.00 -15.85
CA GLU A 37 -6.75 3.37 -14.44
C GLU A 37 -5.32 3.72 -14.05
N VAL A 38 -5.14 4.86 -13.39
CA VAL A 38 -3.85 5.32 -12.87
C VAL A 38 -3.96 5.41 -11.36
N VAL A 39 -3.02 4.75 -10.69
CA VAL A 39 -2.88 4.76 -9.23
C VAL A 39 -1.52 5.34 -8.89
N VAL A 40 -1.50 6.40 -8.08
CA VAL A 40 -0.28 7.05 -7.61
C VAL A 40 -0.18 6.86 -6.10
N ILE A 41 0.96 6.32 -5.66
CA ILE A 41 1.28 6.09 -4.26
C ILE A 41 2.55 6.90 -3.95
N PRO A 42 2.41 8.12 -3.40
CA PRO A 42 3.55 8.95 -3.04
C PRO A 42 4.33 8.34 -1.86
N ASP A 43 5.64 8.23 -2.02
CA ASP A 43 6.58 7.88 -0.95
C ASP A 43 7.78 8.85 -1.00
N HIS A 44 7.91 9.70 0.02
CA HIS A 44 8.93 10.75 0.08
C HIS A 44 10.21 10.31 0.81
N ARG A 45 10.37 9.03 1.14
CA ARG A 45 11.56 8.52 1.85
C ARG A 45 12.80 8.44 0.95
N ALA A 46 12.63 8.38 -0.37
CA ALA A 46 13.74 8.32 -1.34
C ALA A 46 13.39 9.04 -2.64
N PRO A 47 14.36 9.69 -3.32
CA PRO A 47 14.14 10.39 -4.60
C PRO A 47 14.17 9.41 -5.78
N VAL A 48 13.32 8.39 -5.75
CA VAL A 48 13.22 7.35 -6.80
C VAL A 48 11.77 7.14 -7.21
N VAL A 49 11.55 6.71 -8.45
CA VAL A 49 10.22 6.41 -8.98
C VAL A 49 10.22 5.02 -9.61
N THR A 50 9.22 4.22 -9.24
CA THR A 50 8.89 2.96 -9.92
C THR A 50 7.60 3.17 -10.71
N HIS A 51 7.60 2.84 -11.99
CA HIS A 51 6.41 2.84 -12.83
C HIS A 51 6.12 1.41 -13.28
N MET A 52 4.85 1.00 -13.21
CA MET A 52 4.38 -0.30 -13.68
C MET A 52 3.12 -0.12 -14.52
N VAL A 53 2.98 -0.93 -15.57
CA VAL A 53 1.75 -1.07 -16.34
C VAL A 53 1.24 -2.49 -16.12
N TRP A 54 -0.01 -2.63 -15.70
CA TRP A 54 -0.65 -3.92 -15.51
C TRP A 54 -1.72 -4.16 -16.56
N TYR A 55 -1.66 -5.35 -17.17
CA TYR A 55 -2.69 -5.84 -18.09
C TYR A 55 -3.59 -6.82 -17.33
N ARG A 56 -4.90 -6.72 -17.52
CA ARG A 56 -5.87 -7.72 -17.02
C ARG A 56 -5.91 -8.93 -17.94
N ASN A 57 -4.76 -9.58 -18.10
CA ASN A 57 -4.58 -10.79 -18.91
C ASN A 57 -3.39 -11.59 -18.37
N GLY A 58 -3.43 -12.91 -18.48
CA GLY A 58 -2.31 -13.79 -18.15
C GLY A 58 -2.47 -15.18 -18.77
N SER A 59 -1.65 -16.15 -18.35
CA SER A 59 -1.75 -17.53 -18.85
C SER A 59 -3.10 -18.19 -18.57
N ALA A 60 -3.82 -17.72 -17.55
CA ALA A 60 -5.18 -18.16 -17.24
C ALA A 60 -6.19 -17.81 -18.36
N ASP A 61 -5.87 -16.79 -19.17
CA ASP A 61 -6.69 -16.31 -20.27
C ASP A 61 -6.21 -16.84 -21.63
N ASP A 62 -5.16 -17.67 -21.66
CA ASP A 62 -4.68 -18.28 -22.90
C ASP A 62 -5.78 -19.18 -23.51
N PRO A 63 -6.06 -19.07 -24.83
CA PRO A 63 -7.06 -19.93 -25.47
C PRO A 63 -6.72 -21.43 -25.36
N PRO A 64 -7.72 -22.32 -25.46
CA PRO A 64 -7.47 -23.75 -25.49
C PRO A 64 -6.45 -24.13 -26.57
N LEU A 65 -5.50 -25.01 -26.20
CA LEU A 65 -4.39 -25.45 -27.06
C LEU A 65 -3.43 -24.33 -27.50
N LYS A 66 -3.47 -23.17 -26.84
CA LYS A 66 -2.61 -22.01 -27.09
C LYS A 66 -1.93 -21.48 -25.82
N SER A 67 -1.72 -22.37 -24.85
CA SER A 67 -1.02 -22.04 -23.61
C SER A 67 0.40 -21.54 -23.88
N GLY A 68 0.82 -20.54 -23.11
CA GLY A 68 2.13 -19.90 -23.20
C GLY A 68 2.15 -18.64 -24.06
N ILE A 69 1.05 -18.24 -24.71
CA ILE A 69 1.02 -17.03 -25.55
C ILE A 69 1.22 -15.77 -24.70
N ALA A 70 0.57 -15.65 -23.54
CA ALA A 70 0.78 -14.50 -22.66
C ALA A 70 2.27 -14.31 -22.30
N HIS A 71 2.95 -15.40 -21.94
CA HIS A 71 4.38 -15.39 -21.62
C HIS A 71 5.27 -15.16 -22.85
N PHE A 72 4.91 -15.73 -23.99
CA PHE A 72 5.63 -15.50 -25.25
C PHE A 72 5.57 -14.02 -25.65
N LEU A 73 4.39 -13.39 -25.54
CA LEU A 73 4.21 -11.97 -25.78
C LEU A 73 5.06 -11.12 -24.84
N GLU A 74 5.08 -11.44 -23.54
CA GLU A 74 5.92 -10.77 -22.54
C GLU A 74 7.39 -10.72 -22.97
N HIS A 75 7.93 -11.83 -23.50
CA HIS A 75 9.30 -11.82 -24.05
C HIS A 75 9.46 -10.92 -25.28
N LEU A 76 8.46 -10.86 -26.15
CA LEU A 76 8.52 -10.06 -27.38
C LEU A 76 8.41 -8.56 -27.12
N MET A 77 7.78 -8.14 -26.02
CA MET A 77 7.70 -6.72 -25.63
C MET A 77 9.09 -6.08 -25.44
N PHE A 78 10.13 -6.88 -25.24
CA PHE A 78 11.52 -6.42 -25.10
C PHE A 78 12.37 -6.58 -26.37
N LYS A 79 11.76 -6.89 -27.53
CA LYS A 79 12.47 -7.13 -28.80
C LYS A 79 12.39 -5.96 -29.80
N GLY A 80 11.81 -4.83 -29.41
CA GLY A 80 11.67 -3.64 -30.24
C GLY A 80 10.23 -3.13 -30.25
N THR A 81 10.06 -1.86 -30.59
CA THR A 81 8.77 -1.17 -30.72
C THR A 81 8.71 -0.43 -32.04
#